data_AF-A0A9P3LDT6-F1
#
_entry.id   AF-A0A9P3LDT6-F1
#
_cell.length_a   1.000
_cell.length_b   1.000
_cell.length_c   1.000
_cell.angle_alpha   90.00
_cell.angle_beta   90.00
_cell.angle_gamma   90.00
#
_symmetry.space_group_name_H-M   'P 1'
#
loop_
_entity.id
_entity.type
_entity.pdbx_description
1 polymer ?
#
loop_
_entity_poly.entity_id
_entity_poly.type
_entity_poly.pdbx_seq_one_letter_code
_entity_poly.pdbx_strand_id
1 'polypeptide(L)'
;MATHADLPVLHIWPKTEQNLSLDPTCVAALLYLQLAIPNLFELDYTTNPDLSPSGQLPYLSHGLHQVAGFEPIVKYVGRLALDGKRDLDEELSPLEKAQNAARVAHIESSLGDLVAHEYYSLSANWTRQTRHTLAAVLPFPQRYYVPERIRQSWRPRLEAAELWDVVGIEEEEAQERQRFSFRLQKKRTKKAQDKVKFKETSQRKKVTDKAKAFLDIYSRMLGDRQFFYPVSSPTTLDVVFAAHIHLLDANQPDPLFSKLIEESYPSLFAHCNRVFASAFTDGFPCTATNNTGFSLRSIFPHIPAARPHQKLHSPVWDAQERKFRLMRWGFFGGVGVFVASYLYFSGLVGVYIQSMQIVQAAIDAAEKSAAEEEEEEEEDEEDAVEDAENVLIEEELEAEMDSEV
;
A
#
# COMPACT_ATOMS: atom_id res chain seq x y z
N MET A 1 -31.60 7.86 17.07
CA MET A 1 -30.45 8.55 16.46
C MET A 1 -29.20 7.94 17.06
N ALA A 2 -28.54 7.03 16.33
CA ALA A 2 -27.27 6.48 16.77
C ALA A 2 -26.24 7.63 16.84
N THR A 3 -25.58 7.79 17.98
CA THR A 3 -24.42 8.66 18.08
C THR A 3 -23.31 8.11 17.17
N HIS A 4 -22.55 8.95 16.47
CA HIS A 4 -21.47 8.56 15.54
C HIS A 4 -20.49 7.49 16.08
N ALA A 5 -20.43 7.26 17.40
CA ALA A 5 -19.58 6.27 18.04
C ALA A 5 -19.97 4.79 17.80
N ASP A 6 -21.16 4.49 17.28
CA ASP A 6 -21.67 3.11 17.14
C ASP A 6 -21.88 2.65 15.68
N LEU A 7 -21.50 3.45 14.68
CA LEU A 7 -21.65 3.02 13.28
C LEU A 7 -20.55 2.00 12.90
N PRO A 8 -20.89 0.94 12.14
CA PRO A 8 -19.89 0.09 11.52
C PRO A 8 -19.00 0.89 10.57
N VAL A 9 -17.69 0.65 10.62
CA VAL A 9 -16.70 1.25 9.73
C VAL A 9 -16.17 0.18 8.78
N LEU A 10 -16.35 0.39 7.49
CA LEU A 10 -15.82 -0.46 6.43
C LEU A 10 -14.44 0.02 6.02
N HIS A 11 -13.44 -0.84 6.17
CA HIS A 11 -12.06 -0.57 5.79
C HIS A 11 -11.73 -1.23 4.45
N ILE A 12 -11.40 -0.43 3.43
CA ILE A 12 -11.07 -0.91 2.07
C ILE A 12 -9.79 -0.29 1.53
N TRP A 13 -9.25 -0.87 0.45
CA TRP A 13 -8.15 -0.25 -0.29
C TRP A 13 -8.58 1.13 -0.84
N PRO A 14 -7.65 2.10 -0.91
CA PRO A 14 -7.96 3.44 -1.41
C PRO A 14 -8.55 3.44 -2.80
N LYS A 15 -9.44 4.42 -3.02
CA LYS A 15 -9.94 4.74 -4.36
C LYS A 15 -8.79 5.11 -5.29
N THR A 16 -8.91 4.71 -6.55
CA THR A 16 -8.00 5.10 -7.63
C THR A 16 -8.76 6.02 -8.61
N GLU A 17 -8.05 6.66 -9.53
CA GLU A 17 -8.68 7.52 -10.54
C GLU A 17 -9.79 6.82 -11.33
N GLN A 18 -9.65 5.51 -11.53
CA GLN A 18 -10.53 4.71 -12.39
C GLN A 18 -11.46 3.78 -11.61
N ASN A 19 -11.13 3.42 -10.36
CA ASN A 19 -11.85 2.42 -9.59
C ASN A 19 -12.18 2.85 -8.17
N LEU A 20 -13.33 2.39 -7.65
CA LEU A 20 -13.72 2.61 -6.25
C LEU A 20 -12.75 1.99 -5.25
N SER A 21 -12.01 0.95 -5.65
CA SER A 21 -10.96 0.31 -4.86
C SER A 21 -10.01 -0.47 -5.77
N LEU A 22 -8.91 -1.00 -5.22
CA LEU A 22 -7.93 -1.82 -5.95
C LEU A 22 -8.29 -3.31 -6.03
N ASP A 23 -9.27 -3.73 -5.23
CA ASP A 23 -9.63 -5.13 -5.06
C ASP A 23 -11.15 -5.32 -5.27
N PRO A 24 -11.59 -6.35 -6.02
CA PRO A 24 -13.01 -6.51 -6.32
C PRO A 24 -13.82 -6.87 -5.07
N THR A 25 -13.23 -7.54 -4.08
CA THR A 25 -13.95 -7.86 -2.84
C THR A 25 -14.19 -6.62 -1.97
N CYS A 26 -13.27 -5.65 -2.02
CA CYS A 26 -13.46 -4.32 -1.43
C CYS A 26 -14.63 -3.56 -2.08
N VAL A 27 -14.70 -3.55 -3.42
CA VAL A 27 -15.81 -2.92 -4.15
C VAL A 27 -17.13 -3.64 -3.87
N ALA A 28 -17.13 -4.98 -3.82
CA ALA A 28 -18.31 -5.77 -3.49
C ALA A 28 -18.82 -5.46 -2.07
N ALA A 29 -17.93 -5.37 -1.08
CA ALA A 29 -18.31 -5.00 0.29
C ALA A 29 -18.91 -3.59 0.35
N LEU A 30 -18.33 -2.62 -0.34
CA LEU A 30 -18.85 -1.25 -0.43
C LEU A 30 -20.26 -1.23 -1.03
N LEU A 31 -20.45 -1.88 -2.18
CA LEU A 31 -21.76 -1.97 -2.85
C LEU A 31 -22.79 -2.70 -1.98
N TYR A 32 -22.39 -3.79 -1.32
CA TYR A 32 -23.26 -4.56 -0.43
C TYR A 32 -23.76 -3.69 0.72
N LEU A 33 -22.87 -2.98 1.42
CA LEU A 33 -23.27 -2.11 2.54
C LEU A 33 -24.13 -0.94 2.09
N GLN A 34 -23.85 -0.35 0.93
CA GLN A 34 -24.69 0.69 0.34
C GLN A 34 -26.13 0.22 0.09
N LEU A 35 -26.30 -1.02 -0.38
CA LEU A 35 -27.63 -1.59 -0.64
C LEU A 35 -28.31 -2.15 0.62
N ALA A 36 -27.54 -2.67 1.57
CA ALA A 36 -28.06 -3.35 2.76
C ALA A 36 -28.33 -2.39 3.93
N ILE A 37 -27.47 -1.38 4.12
CA ILE A 37 -27.52 -0.42 5.24
C ILE A 37 -27.12 1.00 4.78
N PRO A 38 -27.84 1.61 3.83
CA PRO A 38 -27.50 2.94 3.29
C PRO A 38 -27.42 3.97 4.42
N ASN A 39 -26.37 4.81 4.40
CA ASN A 39 -26.11 5.87 5.39
C ASN A 39 -25.94 5.40 6.85
N LEU A 40 -25.81 4.10 7.10
CA LEU A 40 -25.65 3.49 8.43
C LEU A 40 -24.29 2.83 8.61
N PHE A 41 -23.29 3.25 7.84
CA PHE A 41 -21.90 2.86 7.99
C PHE A 41 -20.99 4.00 7.53
N GLU A 42 -19.75 3.97 8.00
CA GLU A 42 -18.71 4.89 7.54
C GLU A 42 -17.65 4.14 6.72
N LEU A 43 -17.05 4.83 5.76
CA LEU A 43 -15.99 4.28 4.91
C LEU A 43 -14.63 4.77 5.39
N ASP A 44 -13.67 3.86 5.57
CA ASP A 44 -12.28 4.18 5.86
C ASP A 44 -11.37 3.59 4.78
N TYR A 45 -10.54 4.44 4.17
CA TYR A 45 -9.56 3.99 3.21
C TYR A 45 -8.26 3.66 3.92
N THR A 46 -7.87 2.39 3.91
CA THR A 46 -6.68 1.91 4.60
C THR A 46 -5.68 1.28 3.64
N THR A 47 -4.41 1.52 3.90
CA THR A 47 -3.28 0.99 3.13
C THR A 47 -2.55 -0.12 3.90
N ASN A 48 -2.97 -0.39 5.14
CA ASN A 48 -2.36 -1.36 6.01
C ASN A 48 -3.31 -2.55 6.27
N PRO A 49 -3.17 -3.66 5.51
CA PRO A 49 -3.99 -4.84 5.72
C PRO A 49 -3.70 -5.55 7.05
N ASP A 50 -2.58 -5.28 7.73
CA ASP A 50 -2.23 -5.89 9.02
C ASP A 50 -3.15 -5.43 10.16
N LEU A 51 -3.94 -4.37 9.96
CA LEU A 51 -4.99 -3.96 10.89
C LEU A 51 -6.22 -4.89 10.85
N SER A 52 -6.37 -5.64 9.76
CA SER A 52 -7.41 -6.65 9.62
C SER A 52 -7.06 -7.91 10.42
N PRO A 53 -8.03 -8.58 11.08
CA PRO A 53 -7.78 -9.83 11.78
C PRO A 53 -7.26 -10.95 10.87
N SER A 54 -7.52 -10.89 9.56
CA SER A 54 -7.01 -11.85 8.57
C SER A 54 -5.73 -11.40 7.86
N GLY A 55 -5.26 -10.17 8.07
CA GLY A 55 -4.20 -9.58 7.27
C GLY A 55 -4.61 -9.28 5.82
N GLN A 56 -5.91 -9.16 5.54
CA GLN A 56 -6.47 -8.88 4.21
C GLN A 56 -7.63 -7.87 4.32
N LEU A 57 -7.77 -7.04 3.29
CA LEU A 57 -8.94 -6.17 3.09
C LEU A 57 -9.94 -6.86 2.16
N PRO A 58 -11.25 -6.58 2.27
CA PRO A 58 -11.90 -5.65 3.20
C PRO A 58 -12.08 -6.23 4.61
N TYR A 59 -12.23 -5.36 5.60
CA TYR A 59 -12.75 -5.73 6.92
C TYR A 59 -13.71 -4.67 7.47
N LEU A 60 -14.61 -5.08 8.35
CA LEU A 60 -15.56 -4.23 9.03
C LEU A 60 -15.20 -4.17 10.52
N SER A 61 -15.13 -2.97 11.08
CA SER A 61 -15.03 -2.75 12.52
C SER A 61 -16.36 -2.20 13.05
N HIS A 62 -16.81 -2.70 14.19
CA HIS A 62 -18.01 -2.23 14.86
C HIS A 62 -17.87 -2.48 16.37
N GLY A 63 -17.62 -1.41 17.14
CA GLY A 63 -17.26 -1.51 18.56
C GLY A 63 -16.02 -2.38 18.77
N LEU A 64 -16.18 -3.48 19.52
CA LEU A 64 -15.11 -4.45 19.79
C LEU A 64 -15.02 -5.58 18.76
N HIS A 65 -15.91 -5.62 17.78
CA HIS A 65 -15.93 -6.66 16.76
C HIS A 65 -15.18 -6.23 15.51
N GLN A 66 -14.35 -7.14 14.99
CA GLN A 66 -13.70 -7.00 13.70
C GLN A 66 -13.98 -8.24 12.86
N VAL A 67 -14.41 -8.04 11.62
CA VAL A 67 -14.81 -9.11 10.71
C VAL A 67 -14.16 -8.87 9.36
N ALA A 68 -13.36 -9.82 8.88
CA ALA A 68 -12.61 -9.69 7.64
C ALA A 68 -13.11 -10.62 6.55
N GLY A 69 -13.07 -10.15 5.30
CA GLY A 69 -13.56 -10.84 4.11
C GLY A 69 -15.04 -10.58 3.83
N PHE A 70 -15.42 -10.67 2.55
CA PHE A 70 -16.75 -10.32 2.07
C PHE A 70 -17.86 -11.16 2.73
N GLU A 71 -17.80 -12.49 2.65
CA GLU A 71 -18.85 -13.37 3.20
C GLU A 71 -19.02 -13.23 4.74
N PRO A 72 -17.94 -13.16 5.55
CA PRO A 72 -18.07 -12.82 6.96
C PRO A 72 -18.74 -11.48 7.22
N ILE A 73 -18.41 -10.43 6.45
CA ILE A 73 -19.04 -9.10 6.56
C ILE A 73 -20.54 -9.20 6.29
N VAL A 74 -20.94 -9.85 5.19
CA VAL A 74 -22.36 -10.09 4.84
C VAL A 74 -23.10 -10.76 6.00
N LYS A 75 -22.53 -11.85 6.55
CA LYS A 75 -23.12 -12.57 7.69
C LYS A 75 -23.23 -11.72 8.95
N TYR A 76 -22.22 -10.89 9.22
CA TYR A 76 -22.21 -10.02 10.39
C TYR A 76 -23.27 -8.93 10.29
N VAL A 77 -23.34 -8.23 9.16
CA VAL A 77 -24.36 -7.21 8.88
C VAL A 77 -25.76 -7.82 8.94
N GLY A 78 -25.94 -9.03 8.39
CA GLY A 78 -27.17 -9.82 8.50
C GLY A 78 -27.64 -10.08 9.94
N ARG A 79 -26.75 -10.00 10.94
CA ARG A 79 -27.08 -10.15 12.37
C ARG A 79 -27.23 -8.84 13.13
N LEU A 80 -26.79 -7.71 12.57
CA LEU A 80 -26.93 -6.41 13.23
C LEU A 80 -28.41 -5.99 13.34
N ALA A 81 -28.79 -5.46 14.50
CA ALA A 81 -30.10 -4.88 14.74
C ALA A 81 -30.04 -3.39 14.40
N LEU A 82 -30.10 -3.07 13.10
CA LEU A 82 -30.12 -1.70 12.57
C LEU A 82 -31.49 -1.44 11.93
N ASP A 83 -32.13 -0.34 12.29
CA ASP A 83 -33.36 0.11 11.67
C ASP A 83 -33.10 0.48 10.20
N GLY A 84 -33.93 -0.03 9.28
CA GLY A 84 -33.74 0.19 7.84
C GLY A 84 -32.74 -0.76 7.17
N LYS A 85 -32.20 -1.74 7.89
CA LYS A 85 -31.40 -2.81 7.28
C LYS A 85 -32.25 -3.67 6.36
N ARG A 86 -31.66 -4.03 5.21
CA ARG A 86 -32.18 -5.00 4.26
C ARG A 86 -31.23 -6.18 4.08
N ASP A 87 -31.78 -7.40 3.98
CA ASP A 87 -31.03 -8.55 3.47
C ASP A 87 -31.27 -8.66 1.95
N LEU A 88 -30.19 -8.57 1.16
CA LEU A 88 -30.27 -8.59 -0.31
C LEU A 88 -30.77 -9.94 -0.86
N ASP A 89 -30.58 -11.01 -0.09
CA ASP A 89 -30.96 -12.35 -0.49
C ASP A 89 -32.25 -12.81 0.20
N GLU A 90 -32.97 -11.92 0.91
CA GLU A 90 -34.14 -12.27 1.72
C GLU A 90 -35.22 -13.00 0.89
N GLU A 91 -35.54 -12.44 -0.28
CA GLU A 91 -36.60 -12.90 -1.20
C GLU A 91 -36.25 -14.21 -1.94
N LEU A 92 -35.01 -14.70 -1.81
CA LEU A 92 -34.57 -15.94 -2.46
C LEU A 92 -35.09 -17.19 -1.72
N SER A 93 -35.59 -18.17 -2.47
CA SER A 93 -35.92 -19.49 -1.93
C SER A 93 -34.67 -20.19 -1.38
N PRO A 94 -34.81 -21.20 -0.49
CA PRO A 94 -33.66 -21.93 0.04
C PRO A 94 -32.77 -22.57 -1.05
N LEU A 95 -33.38 -23.02 -2.15
CA LEU A 95 -32.65 -23.55 -3.30
C LEU A 95 -31.87 -22.45 -4.01
N GLU A 96 -32.50 -21.29 -4.25
CA GLU A 96 -31.85 -20.14 -4.86
C GLU A 96 -30.72 -19.61 -3.99
N LYS A 97 -30.87 -19.55 -2.66
CA LYS A 97 -29.80 -19.17 -1.73
C LYS A 97 -28.57 -20.10 -1.85
N ALA A 98 -28.79 -21.41 -1.96
CA ALA A 98 -27.71 -22.37 -2.17
C ALA A 98 -27.03 -22.19 -3.54
N GLN A 99 -27.82 -21.96 -4.60
CA GLN A 99 -27.29 -21.65 -5.93
C GLN A 99 -26.55 -20.30 -5.94
N ASN A 100 -27.03 -19.32 -5.18
CA ASN A 100 -26.44 -18.00 -5.03
C ASN A 100 -25.03 -18.12 -4.48
N ALA A 101 -24.87 -18.82 -3.35
CA ALA A 101 -23.58 -19.08 -2.74
C ALA A 101 -22.61 -19.78 -3.72
N ALA A 102 -23.08 -20.80 -4.45
CA ALA A 102 -22.27 -21.49 -5.43
C ALA A 102 -21.84 -20.58 -6.60
N ARG A 103 -22.72 -19.70 -7.07
CA ARG A 103 -22.44 -18.76 -8.16
C ARG A 103 -21.51 -17.63 -7.72
N VAL A 104 -21.64 -17.13 -6.49
CA VAL A 104 -20.72 -16.17 -5.88
C VAL A 104 -19.31 -16.76 -5.84
N ALA A 105 -19.16 -17.98 -5.32
CA ALA A 105 -17.86 -18.67 -5.30
C ALA A 105 -17.29 -18.90 -6.72
N HIS A 106 -18.15 -19.17 -7.70
CA HIS A 106 -17.74 -19.31 -9.10
C HIS A 106 -17.22 -17.98 -9.69
N ILE A 107 -17.84 -16.83 -9.35
CA ILE A 107 -17.35 -15.51 -9.76
C ILE A 107 -16.01 -15.20 -9.09
N GLU A 108 -15.91 -15.33 -7.76
CA GLU A 108 -14.70 -15.00 -7.01
C GLU A 108 -13.49 -15.87 -7.43
N SER A 109 -13.74 -17.12 -7.83
CA SER A 109 -12.71 -17.98 -8.40
C SER A 109 -12.35 -17.58 -9.82
N SER A 110 -13.32 -17.60 -10.75
CA SER A 110 -13.04 -17.51 -12.18
C SER A 110 -12.92 -16.08 -12.70
N LEU A 111 -13.87 -15.20 -12.35
CA LEU A 111 -13.80 -13.79 -12.74
C LEU A 111 -12.71 -13.06 -11.94
N GLY A 112 -12.51 -13.47 -10.68
CA GLY A 112 -11.38 -13.02 -9.87
C GLY A 112 -10.03 -13.32 -10.52
N ASP A 113 -9.87 -14.49 -11.15
CA ASP A 113 -8.65 -14.83 -11.91
C ASP A 113 -8.46 -13.97 -13.16
N LEU A 114 -9.55 -13.58 -13.84
CA LEU A 114 -9.50 -12.68 -14.98
C LEU A 114 -9.09 -11.26 -14.56
N VAL A 115 -9.64 -10.76 -13.45
CA VAL A 115 -9.22 -9.48 -12.84
C VAL A 115 -7.74 -9.54 -12.47
N ALA A 116 -7.32 -10.61 -11.80
CA ALA A 116 -5.92 -10.77 -11.42
C ALA A 116 -4.99 -10.88 -12.65
N HIS A 117 -5.44 -11.52 -13.73
CA HIS A 117 -4.72 -11.55 -15.00
C HIS A 117 -4.50 -10.13 -15.56
N GLU A 118 -5.56 -9.32 -15.61
CA GLU A 118 -5.48 -7.97 -16.15
C GLU A 118 -4.53 -7.06 -15.37
N TYR A 119 -4.55 -7.15 -14.04
CA TYR A 119 -3.80 -6.25 -13.18
C TYR A 119 -2.36 -6.69 -12.93
N TYR A 120 -2.12 -8.00 -12.76
CA TYR A 120 -0.83 -8.54 -12.28
C TYR A 120 -0.07 -9.35 -13.32
N SER A 121 -0.77 -10.02 -14.23
CA SER A 121 -0.15 -10.87 -15.24
C SER A 121 0.24 -10.10 -16.48
N LEU A 122 -0.67 -9.31 -17.05
CA LEU A 122 -0.40 -8.52 -18.26
C LEU A 122 0.70 -7.48 -17.99
N SER A 123 1.88 -7.68 -18.60
CA SER A 123 3.06 -6.84 -18.33
C SER A 123 2.83 -5.37 -18.69
N ALA A 124 2.07 -5.10 -19.76
CA ALA A 124 1.72 -3.74 -20.17
C ALA A 124 0.92 -2.98 -19.10
N ASN A 125 -0.04 -3.64 -18.46
CA ASN A 125 -0.87 -3.04 -17.41
C ASN A 125 -0.10 -2.91 -16.11
N TRP A 126 0.62 -3.97 -15.73
CA TRP A 126 1.43 -3.99 -14.51
C TRP A 126 2.47 -2.85 -14.50
N THR A 127 3.29 -2.78 -15.55
CA THR A 127 4.45 -1.87 -15.58
C THR A 127 4.06 -0.41 -15.70
N ARG A 128 2.95 -0.10 -16.38
CA ARG A 128 2.53 1.27 -16.70
C ARG A 128 1.54 1.83 -15.70
N GLN A 129 0.69 0.99 -15.09
CA GLN A 129 -0.38 1.45 -14.21
C GLN A 129 -0.33 0.75 -12.85
N THR A 130 -0.63 -0.55 -12.77
CA THR A 130 -0.91 -1.25 -11.50
C THR A 130 0.21 -1.10 -10.47
N ARG A 131 1.47 -1.30 -10.88
CA ARG A 131 2.63 -1.18 -9.98
C ARG A 131 2.74 0.23 -9.39
N HIS A 132 2.52 1.24 -10.22
CA HIS A 132 2.62 2.65 -9.82
C HIS A 132 1.47 3.04 -8.90
N THR A 133 0.25 2.61 -9.20
CA THR A 133 -0.92 2.85 -8.35
C THR A 133 -0.75 2.20 -6.98
N LEU A 134 -0.29 0.94 -6.90
CA LEU A 134 0.01 0.28 -5.64
C LEU A 134 1.13 0.98 -4.87
N ALA A 135 2.23 1.33 -5.54
CA ALA A 135 3.35 2.01 -4.90
C ALA A 135 2.98 3.41 -4.36
N ALA A 136 2.03 4.10 -4.99
CA ALA A 136 1.58 5.44 -4.59
C ALA A 136 0.78 5.41 -3.29
N VAL A 137 -0.01 4.37 -3.05
CA VAL A 137 -0.82 4.24 -1.82
C VAL A 137 -0.03 3.66 -0.65
N LEU A 138 1.09 2.97 -0.92
CA LEU A 138 1.86 2.29 0.12
C LEU A 138 2.89 3.21 0.78
N PRO A 139 3.12 3.09 2.10
CA PRO A 139 4.11 3.88 2.80
C PRO A 139 5.55 3.49 2.43
N PHE A 140 6.51 4.36 2.72
CA PHE A 140 7.92 3.98 2.73
C PHE A 140 8.21 3.06 3.93
N PRO A 141 8.98 1.96 3.77
CA PRO A 141 9.64 1.47 2.56
C PRO A 141 8.80 0.46 1.75
N GLN A 142 7.58 0.16 2.18
CA GLN A 142 6.69 -0.85 1.59
C GLN A 142 6.47 -0.69 0.09
N ARG A 143 6.41 0.56 -0.41
CA ARG A 143 6.29 0.89 -1.83
C ARG A 143 7.30 0.20 -2.77
N TYR A 144 8.46 -0.23 -2.27
CA TYR A 144 9.50 -0.86 -3.11
C TYR A 144 9.38 -2.38 -3.25
N TYR A 145 8.76 -3.07 -2.28
CA TYR A 145 8.73 -4.54 -2.26
C TYR A 145 7.34 -5.15 -2.19
N VAL A 146 6.36 -4.43 -1.60
CA VAL A 146 5.00 -4.96 -1.44
C VAL A 146 4.28 -5.13 -2.78
N PRO A 147 4.35 -4.21 -3.76
CA PRO A 147 3.71 -4.43 -5.06
C PRO A 147 4.17 -5.74 -5.71
N GLU A 148 5.49 -5.98 -5.77
CA GLU A 148 6.02 -7.20 -6.37
C GLU A 148 5.66 -8.45 -5.56
N ARG A 149 5.66 -8.36 -4.22
CA ARG A 149 5.16 -9.44 -3.35
C ARG A 149 3.71 -9.79 -3.64
N ILE A 150 2.85 -8.80 -3.85
CA ILE A 150 1.44 -9.02 -4.25
C ILE A 150 1.38 -9.68 -5.62
N ARG A 151 2.10 -9.15 -6.63
CA ARG A 151 2.16 -9.74 -7.98
C ARG A 151 2.56 -11.22 -7.94
N GLN A 152 3.60 -11.57 -7.19
CA GLN A 152 4.08 -12.95 -7.06
C GLN A 152 3.13 -13.86 -6.28
N SER A 153 2.31 -13.33 -5.37
CA SER A 153 1.30 -14.12 -4.65
C SER A 153 0.20 -14.67 -5.57
N TRP A 154 -0.12 -13.95 -6.66
CA TRP A 154 -1.11 -14.37 -7.66
C TRP A 154 -0.57 -15.37 -8.67
N ARG A 155 0.75 -15.41 -8.86
CA ARG A 155 1.42 -16.28 -9.82
C ARG A 155 1.00 -17.76 -9.75
N PRO A 156 1.07 -18.47 -8.61
CA PRO A 156 0.73 -19.90 -8.58
C PRO A 156 -0.73 -20.16 -8.98
N ARG A 157 -1.65 -19.28 -8.58
CA ARG A 157 -3.07 -19.37 -8.92
C ARG A 157 -3.30 -19.15 -10.41
N LEU A 158 -2.67 -18.13 -10.99
CA LEU A 158 -2.79 -17.80 -12.41
C LEU A 158 -2.05 -18.80 -13.32
N GLU A 159 -0.93 -19.36 -12.90
CA GLU A 159 -0.24 -20.44 -13.62
C GLU A 159 -1.13 -21.68 -13.70
N ALA A 160 -1.79 -22.06 -12.60
CA ALA A 160 -2.74 -23.18 -12.57
C ALA A 160 -3.96 -22.94 -13.46
N ALA A 161 -4.45 -21.69 -13.52
CA ALA A 161 -5.53 -21.29 -14.42
C ALA A 161 -5.08 -21.08 -15.88
N GLU A 162 -3.78 -21.21 -16.18
CA GLU A 162 -3.13 -20.83 -17.44
C GLU A 162 -3.47 -19.39 -17.90
N LEU A 163 -3.57 -18.49 -16.93
CA LEU A 163 -3.78 -17.06 -17.08
C LEU A 163 -2.53 -16.27 -16.66
N TRP A 164 -1.35 -16.89 -16.61
CA TRP A 164 -0.08 -16.20 -16.39
C TRP A 164 0.62 -15.93 -17.74
N ASP A 165 0.87 -14.65 -18.02
CA ASP A 165 1.42 -14.13 -19.27
C ASP A 165 2.95 -14.25 -19.26
N VAL A 166 3.41 -15.48 -19.47
CA VAL A 166 4.83 -15.79 -19.53
C VAL A 166 5.53 -15.00 -20.65
N VAL A 167 4.87 -14.77 -21.80
CA VAL A 167 5.50 -14.12 -22.96
C VAL A 167 5.70 -12.63 -22.68
N GLY A 168 4.66 -11.94 -22.22
CA GLY A 168 4.74 -10.52 -21.89
C GLY A 168 5.75 -10.23 -20.77
N ILE A 169 5.87 -11.14 -19.79
CA ILE A 169 6.84 -11.00 -18.69
C ILE A 169 8.27 -11.28 -19.15
N GLU A 170 8.51 -12.32 -19.97
CA GLU A 170 9.83 -12.57 -20.55
C GLU A 170 10.32 -11.37 -21.39
N GLU A 171 9.40 -10.70 -22.09
CA GLU A 171 9.70 -9.49 -22.84
C GLU A 171 9.99 -8.30 -21.95
N GLU A 172 9.20 -8.07 -20.89
CA GLU A 172 9.44 -7.07 -19.85
C GLU A 172 10.84 -7.22 -19.26
N GLU A 173 11.18 -8.43 -18.76
CA GLU A 173 12.49 -8.73 -18.20
C GLU A 173 13.62 -8.54 -19.21
N ALA A 174 13.41 -8.97 -20.46
CA ALA A 174 14.41 -8.78 -21.51
C ALA A 174 14.65 -7.30 -21.80
N GLN A 175 13.62 -6.46 -21.75
CA GLN A 175 13.74 -5.01 -21.91
C GLN A 175 14.44 -4.37 -20.71
N GLU A 176 14.13 -4.78 -19.48
CA GLU A 176 14.82 -4.28 -18.29
C GLU A 176 16.30 -4.66 -18.27
N ARG A 177 16.63 -5.93 -18.55
CA ARG A 177 18.03 -6.38 -18.69
C ARG A 177 18.77 -5.59 -19.76
N GLN A 178 18.09 -5.20 -20.84
CA GLN A 178 18.68 -4.35 -21.88
C GLN A 178 18.92 -2.92 -21.38
N ARG A 179 17.99 -2.32 -20.62
CA ARG A 179 18.14 -0.97 -20.04
C ARG A 179 19.35 -0.88 -19.12
N PHE A 180 19.63 -1.93 -18.36
CA PHE A 180 20.78 -1.99 -17.44
C PHE A 180 22.06 -2.56 -18.09
N SER A 181 22.05 -2.88 -19.38
CA SER A 181 23.24 -3.39 -20.08
C SER A 181 23.98 -2.28 -20.83
N PHE A 182 25.28 -2.13 -20.57
CA PHE A 182 26.16 -1.19 -21.28
C PHE A 182 26.58 -1.67 -22.69
N ARG A 183 26.00 -2.76 -23.23
CA ARG A 183 26.41 -3.34 -24.53
C ARG A 183 25.59 -2.79 -25.70
N LEU A 184 26.27 -2.60 -26.83
CA LEU A 184 25.66 -2.20 -28.11
C LEU A 184 24.65 -3.26 -28.58
N GLN A 185 23.43 -2.80 -28.89
CA GLN A 185 22.30 -3.69 -29.11
C GLN A 185 22.41 -4.50 -30.40
N LYS A 186 22.12 -5.81 -30.31
CA LYS A 186 21.87 -6.65 -31.49
C LYS A 186 20.36 -6.60 -31.81
N LYS A 187 19.98 -5.98 -32.92
CA LYS A 187 18.58 -5.99 -33.39
C LYS A 187 18.10 -7.45 -33.52
N ARG A 188 16.94 -7.76 -32.94
CA ARG A 188 16.30 -9.07 -33.11
C ARG A 188 16.01 -9.30 -34.59
N THR A 189 16.18 -10.52 -35.07
CA THR A 189 15.81 -10.88 -36.44
C THR A 189 14.28 -10.83 -36.60
N LYS A 190 13.80 -10.48 -37.80
CA LYS A 190 12.36 -10.43 -38.12
C LYS A 190 11.64 -11.71 -37.71
N LYS A 191 12.21 -12.87 -38.06
CA LYS A 191 11.70 -14.21 -37.68
C LYS A 191 11.53 -14.41 -36.17
N ALA A 192 12.44 -13.85 -35.36
CA ALA A 192 12.34 -13.95 -33.90
C ALA A 192 11.23 -13.05 -33.34
N GLN A 193 11.05 -11.85 -33.91
CA GLN A 193 9.95 -10.95 -33.55
C GLN A 193 8.59 -11.54 -33.93
N ASP A 194 8.48 -12.12 -35.14
CA ASP A 194 7.23 -12.74 -35.62
C ASP A 194 6.82 -13.92 -34.74
N LYS A 195 7.79 -14.76 -34.31
CA LYS A 195 7.53 -15.88 -33.40
C LYS A 195 6.98 -15.43 -32.04
N VAL A 196 7.51 -14.33 -31.51
CA VAL A 196 7.09 -13.76 -30.23
C VAL A 196 5.66 -13.21 -30.33
N LYS A 197 5.40 -12.38 -31.35
CA LYS A 197 4.04 -11.87 -31.65
C LYS A 197 3.02 -12.98 -31.87
N PHE A 198 3.41 -14.07 -32.52
CA PHE A 198 2.54 -15.22 -32.70
C PHE A 198 2.18 -15.89 -31.36
N LYS A 199 3.16 -16.05 -30.45
CA LYS A 199 2.88 -16.61 -29.12
C LYS A 199 1.98 -15.69 -28.31
N GLU A 200 2.25 -14.39 -28.33
CA GLU A 200 1.46 -13.36 -27.65
C GLU A 200 0.00 -13.38 -28.15
N THR A 201 -0.21 -13.33 -29.47
CA THR A 201 -1.58 -13.39 -30.04
C THR A 201 -2.28 -14.72 -29.74
N SER A 202 -1.56 -15.84 -29.70
CA SER A 202 -2.11 -17.13 -29.31
C SER A 202 -2.53 -17.17 -27.84
N GLN A 203 -1.70 -16.67 -26.92
CA GLN A 203 -2.04 -16.57 -25.49
C GLN A 203 -3.21 -15.62 -25.27
N ARG A 204 -3.18 -14.44 -25.90
CA ARG A 204 -4.27 -13.46 -25.86
C ARG A 204 -5.58 -14.09 -26.27
N LYS A 205 -5.60 -14.84 -27.39
CA LYS A 205 -6.79 -15.56 -27.84
C LYS A 205 -7.29 -16.58 -26.81
N LYS A 206 -6.41 -17.37 -26.20
CA LYS A 206 -6.79 -18.33 -25.16
C LYS A 206 -7.45 -17.65 -23.96
N VAL A 207 -6.89 -16.54 -23.49
CA VAL A 207 -7.44 -15.75 -22.39
C VAL A 207 -8.83 -15.21 -22.77
N THR A 208 -8.95 -14.62 -23.97
CA THR A 208 -10.23 -14.13 -24.49
C THR A 208 -11.27 -15.23 -24.60
N ASP A 209 -10.90 -16.41 -25.08
CA ASP A 209 -11.82 -17.55 -25.20
C ASP A 209 -12.29 -18.04 -23.81
N LYS A 210 -11.41 -18.05 -22.80
CA LYS A 210 -11.77 -18.35 -21.40
C LYS A 210 -12.73 -17.32 -20.82
N ALA A 211 -12.47 -16.04 -21.06
CA ALA A 211 -13.33 -14.96 -20.59
C ALA A 211 -14.71 -15.01 -21.24
N LYS A 212 -14.77 -15.25 -22.57
CA LYS A 212 -16.04 -15.45 -23.27
C LYS A 212 -16.81 -16.64 -22.72
N ALA A 213 -16.15 -17.79 -22.54
CA ALA A 213 -16.78 -18.97 -21.97
C ALA A 213 -17.42 -18.71 -20.60
N PHE A 214 -16.76 -17.92 -19.75
CA PHE A 214 -17.31 -17.51 -18.46
C PHE A 214 -18.47 -16.52 -18.61
N LEU A 215 -18.27 -15.42 -19.35
CA LEU A 215 -19.27 -14.35 -19.52
C LEU A 215 -20.52 -14.87 -20.24
N ASP A 216 -20.40 -15.83 -21.16
CA ASP A 216 -21.53 -16.47 -21.84
C ASP A 216 -22.47 -17.19 -20.87
N ILE A 217 -21.97 -17.72 -19.76
CA ILE A 217 -22.81 -18.37 -18.73
C ILE A 217 -23.70 -17.32 -18.08
N TYR A 218 -23.11 -16.19 -17.65
CA TYR A 218 -23.84 -15.13 -16.97
C TYR A 218 -24.70 -14.30 -17.92
N SER A 219 -24.28 -14.12 -19.17
CA SER A 219 -25.07 -13.49 -20.23
C SER A 219 -26.36 -14.27 -20.50
N ARG A 220 -26.25 -15.59 -20.67
CA ARG A 220 -27.42 -16.47 -20.83
C ARG A 220 -28.31 -16.50 -19.59
N MET A 221 -27.69 -16.46 -18.41
CA MET A 221 -28.43 -16.42 -17.15
C MET A 221 -29.17 -15.08 -16.98
N LEU A 222 -28.56 -13.95 -17.32
CA LEU A 222 -29.21 -12.65 -17.26
C LEU A 222 -30.38 -12.59 -18.26
N GLY A 223 -30.14 -12.99 -19.52
CA GLY A 223 -31.12 -12.88 -20.59
C GLY A 223 -31.63 -11.44 -20.72
N ASP A 224 -32.96 -11.28 -20.77
CA ASP A 224 -33.60 -9.96 -20.86
C ASP A 224 -33.89 -9.32 -19.49
N ARG A 225 -33.41 -9.92 -18.40
CA ARG A 225 -33.69 -9.46 -17.04
C ARG A 225 -32.79 -8.31 -16.63
N GLN A 226 -33.25 -7.54 -15.64
CA GLN A 226 -32.46 -6.45 -15.07
C GLN A 226 -31.35 -6.97 -14.14
N PHE A 227 -31.65 -7.98 -13.34
CA PHE A 227 -30.79 -8.68 -12.37
C PHE A 227 -30.83 -10.20 -12.61
N PHE A 228 -29.91 -10.96 -12.02
CA PHE A 228 -29.78 -12.41 -12.25
C PHE A 228 -30.97 -13.23 -11.74
N TYR A 229 -31.60 -12.79 -10.64
CA TYR A 229 -32.85 -13.35 -10.13
C TYR A 229 -34.03 -12.47 -10.53
N PRO A 230 -35.26 -13.02 -10.60
CA PRO A 230 -36.46 -12.27 -10.97
C PRO A 230 -36.97 -11.39 -9.80
N VAL A 231 -36.07 -10.62 -9.19
CA VAL A 231 -36.31 -9.73 -8.05
C VAL A 231 -36.10 -8.29 -8.52
N SER A 232 -36.83 -7.34 -7.93
CA SER A 232 -36.77 -5.91 -8.32
C SER A 232 -35.51 -5.19 -7.85
N SER A 233 -34.70 -5.83 -7.00
CA SER A 233 -33.48 -5.28 -6.42
C SER A 233 -32.28 -6.19 -6.64
N PRO A 234 -31.06 -5.63 -6.63
CA PRO A 234 -29.84 -6.43 -6.73
C PRO A 234 -29.68 -7.36 -5.53
N THR A 235 -29.31 -8.60 -5.83
CA THR A 235 -28.92 -9.66 -4.87
C THR A 235 -27.42 -9.61 -4.61
N THR A 236 -26.94 -10.41 -3.65
CA THR A 236 -25.49 -10.54 -3.38
C THR A 236 -24.72 -10.97 -4.62
N LEU A 237 -25.31 -11.79 -5.50
CA LEU A 237 -24.69 -12.22 -6.74
C LEU A 237 -24.49 -11.08 -7.74
N ASP A 238 -25.51 -10.23 -7.88
CA ASP A 238 -25.44 -9.06 -8.76
C ASP A 238 -24.34 -8.09 -8.28
N VAL A 239 -24.23 -7.91 -6.96
CA VAL A 239 -23.20 -7.08 -6.32
C VAL A 239 -21.79 -7.61 -6.59
N VAL A 240 -21.54 -8.89 -6.32
CA VAL A 240 -20.21 -9.49 -6.51
C VAL A 240 -19.83 -9.48 -7.99
N PHE A 241 -20.76 -9.79 -8.89
CA PHE A 241 -20.52 -9.74 -10.33
C PHE A 241 -20.16 -8.32 -10.79
N ALA A 242 -20.98 -7.33 -10.42
CA ALA A 242 -20.77 -5.94 -10.81
C ALA A 242 -19.44 -5.39 -10.28
N ALA A 243 -19.05 -5.75 -9.06
CA ALA A 243 -17.78 -5.34 -8.48
C ALA A 243 -16.57 -5.84 -9.27
N HIS A 244 -16.60 -7.07 -9.79
CA HIS A 244 -15.52 -7.60 -10.61
C HIS A 244 -15.50 -7.00 -12.01
N ILE A 245 -16.67 -6.84 -12.65
CA ILE A 245 -16.76 -6.19 -13.96
C ILE A 245 -16.31 -4.74 -13.89
N HIS A 246 -16.58 -4.04 -12.80
CA HIS A 246 -16.09 -2.67 -12.56
C HIS A 246 -14.57 -2.57 -12.68
N LEU A 247 -13.84 -3.54 -12.13
CA LEU A 247 -12.38 -3.57 -12.26
C LEU A 247 -11.93 -3.93 -13.68
N LEU A 248 -12.64 -4.83 -14.37
CA LEU A 248 -12.33 -5.22 -15.76
C LEU A 248 -12.65 -4.12 -16.79
N ASP A 249 -13.56 -3.20 -16.45
CA ASP A 249 -13.91 -2.06 -17.28
C ASP A 249 -13.00 -0.84 -17.05
N ALA A 250 -12.06 -0.93 -16.11
CA ALA A 250 -11.11 0.14 -15.87
C ALA A 250 -10.29 0.47 -17.13
N ASN A 251 -9.94 1.76 -17.31
CA ASN A 251 -9.15 2.23 -18.44
C ASN A 251 -7.67 1.80 -18.31
N GLN A 252 -7.40 0.54 -18.65
CA GLN A 252 -6.07 -0.05 -18.60
C GLN A 252 -5.25 0.21 -19.88
N PRO A 253 -3.91 0.26 -19.78
CA PRO A 253 -3.03 0.43 -20.95
C PRO A 253 -3.25 -0.59 -22.07
N ASP A 254 -3.51 -1.86 -21.71
CA ASP A 254 -4.03 -2.90 -22.59
C ASP A 254 -5.49 -3.17 -22.21
N PRO A 255 -6.47 -2.60 -22.95
CA PRO A 255 -7.88 -2.69 -22.65
C PRO A 255 -8.49 -4.00 -23.17
N LEU A 256 -7.91 -5.14 -22.81
CA LEU A 256 -8.33 -6.44 -23.33
C LEU A 256 -9.77 -6.78 -22.91
N PHE A 257 -10.08 -6.64 -21.63
CA PHE A 257 -11.39 -7.03 -21.10
C PHE A 257 -12.44 -5.94 -21.26
N SER A 258 -12.09 -4.66 -21.03
CA SER A 258 -13.02 -3.54 -21.30
C SER A 258 -13.57 -3.59 -22.73
N LYS A 259 -12.71 -3.74 -23.75
CA LYS A 259 -13.17 -3.91 -25.15
C LYS A 259 -14.03 -5.15 -25.35
N LEU A 260 -13.65 -6.28 -24.73
CA LEU A 260 -14.41 -7.51 -24.85
C LEU A 260 -15.83 -7.35 -24.27
N ILE A 261 -15.97 -6.70 -23.12
CA ILE A 261 -17.24 -6.48 -22.43
C ILE A 261 -18.10 -5.49 -23.22
N GLU A 262 -17.53 -4.38 -23.68
CA GLU A 262 -18.24 -3.36 -24.46
C GLU A 262 -18.73 -3.91 -25.81
N GLU A 263 -17.88 -4.63 -26.55
CA GLU A 263 -18.21 -5.12 -27.89
C GLU A 263 -19.11 -6.37 -27.86
N SER A 264 -18.88 -7.30 -26.93
CA SER A 264 -19.53 -8.62 -26.94
C SER A 264 -20.63 -8.79 -25.88
N TYR A 265 -20.63 -8.01 -24.80
CA TYR A 265 -21.52 -8.22 -23.64
C TYR A 265 -22.20 -6.92 -23.13
N PRO A 266 -22.87 -6.14 -23.99
CA PRO A 266 -23.50 -4.88 -23.59
C PRO A 266 -24.63 -5.06 -22.56
N SER A 267 -25.31 -6.21 -22.54
CA SER A 267 -26.35 -6.52 -21.55
C SER A 267 -25.78 -6.67 -20.14
N LEU A 268 -24.63 -7.34 -20.00
CA LEU A 268 -23.91 -7.49 -18.74
C LEU A 268 -23.35 -6.14 -18.26
N PHE A 269 -22.83 -5.34 -19.19
CA PHE A 269 -22.38 -3.98 -18.88
C PHE A 269 -23.54 -3.12 -18.35
N ALA A 270 -24.67 -3.11 -19.04
CA ALA A 270 -25.88 -2.41 -18.61
C ALA A 270 -26.40 -2.91 -17.25
N HIS A 271 -26.28 -4.22 -16.98
CA HIS A 271 -26.59 -4.81 -15.69
C HIS A 271 -25.70 -4.25 -14.57
N CYS A 272 -24.38 -4.18 -14.78
CA CYS A 272 -23.47 -3.61 -13.81
C CYS A 272 -23.83 -2.14 -13.51
N ASN A 273 -24.06 -1.33 -14.56
CA ASN A 273 -24.46 0.07 -14.39
C ASN A 273 -25.76 0.23 -13.56
N ARG A 274 -26.73 -0.70 -13.71
CA ARG A 274 -27.93 -0.70 -12.86
C ARG A 274 -27.61 -1.01 -11.40
N VAL A 275 -26.75 -1.99 -11.12
CA VAL A 275 -26.33 -2.31 -9.75
C VAL A 275 -25.64 -1.11 -9.09
N PHE A 276 -24.73 -0.44 -9.79
CA PHE A 276 -24.08 0.78 -9.30
C PHE A 276 -25.07 1.92 -9.10
N ALA A 277 -25.99 2.12 -10.03
CA ALA A 277 -27.04 3.13 -9.90
C ALA A 277 -27.96 2.85 -8.70
N SER A 278 -28.29 1.59 -8.42
CA SER A 278 -29.07 1.19 -7.24
C SER A 278 -28.30 1.35 -5.94
N ALA A 279 -26.99 1.13 -5.93
CA ALA A 279 -26.17 1.24 -4.73
C ALA A 279 -25.97 2.70 -4.30
N PHE A 280 -25.80 3.62 -5.26
CA PHE A 280 -25.46 5.02 -4.95
C PHE A 280 -26.62 6.00 -5.14
N THR A 281 -27.88 5.54 -5.01
CA THR A 281 -29.05 6.43 -5.09
C THR A 281 -29.04 7.51 -4.01
N ASP A 282 -28.58 7.15 -2.81
CA ASP A 282 -28.62 8.00 -1.63
C ASP A 282 -27.31 8.80 -1.44
N GLY A 283 -26.42 8.76 -2.43
CA GLY A 283 -25.10 9.37 -2.40
C GLY A 283 -23.98 8.40 -2.04
N PHE A 284 -22.79 8.93 -1.83
CA PHE A 284 -21.60 8.17 -1.44
C PHE A 284 -21.49 8.15 0.10
N PRO A 285 -21.04 7.05 0.75
CA PRO A 285 -20.99 6.99 2.20
C PRO A 285 -20.05 8.04 2.80
N CYS A 286 -20.37 8.46 4.03
CA CYS A 286 -19.51 9.32 4.83
C CYS A 286 -18.16 8.64 5.05
N THR A 287 -17.08 9.38 4.81
CA THR A 287 -15.72 8.88 5.02
C THR A 287 -15.28 9.18 6.45
N ALA A 288 -15.05 8.15 7.27
CA ALA A 288 -14.69 8.27 8.69
C ALA A 288 -13.35 9.01 8.84
N THR A 289 -12.34 8.55 8.11
CA THR A 289 -11.00 9.13 8.09
C THR A 289 -10.33 8.82 6.76
N ASN A 290 -9.60 9.79 6.20
CA ASN A 290 -8.59 9.51 5.17
C ASN A 290 -7.24 9.34 5.90
N ASN A 291 -7.08 8.28 6.70
CA ASN A 291 -5.82 8.07 7.41
C ASN A 291 -4.79 7.41 6.48
N THR A 292 -4.44 8.12 5.41
CA THR A 292 -3.23 7.86 4.60
C THR A 292 -1.97 8.37 5.31
N GLY A 293 -2.13 8.91 6.53
CA GLY A 293 -1.07 9.40 7.40
C GLY A 293 -0.13 8.29 7.85
N PHE A 294 1.11 8.38 7.40
CA PHE A 294 2.17 7.46 7.74
C PHE A 294 2.61 7.62 9.20
N SER A 295 2.59 6.52 9.96
CA SER A 295 3.29 6.43 11.25
C SER A 295 4.47 5.47 11.10
N LEU A 296 5.68 5.93 11.41
CA LEU A 296 6.88 5.08 11.47
C LEU A 296 6.71 3.88 12.43
N ARG A 297 5.73 3.92 13.33
CA ARG A 297 5.37 2.80 14.20
C ARG A 297 4.84 1.58 13.45
N SER A 298 4.31 1.73 12.23
CA SER A 298 3.86 0.59 11.41
C SER A 298 5.00 -0.16 10.72
N ILE A 299 6.22 0.39 10.72
CA ILE A 299 7.42 -0.31 10.20
C ILE A 299 7.88 -1.37 11.20
N PHE A 300 7.67 -1.14 12.49
CA PHE A 300 8.05 -2.08 13.51
C PHE A 300 6.89 -3.08 13.67
N PRO A 301 7.11 -4.39 13.40
CA PRO A 301 6.09 -5.38 13.70
C PRO A 301 5.74 -5.22 15.18
N HIS A 302 4.45 -5.12 15.47
CA HIS A 302 3.99 -5.06 16.85
C HIS A 302 4.39 -6.40 17.49
N ILE A 303 5.46 -6.41 18.27
CA ILE A 303 5.90 -7.61 18.97
C ILE A 303 4.81 -7.87 20.00
N PRO A 304 3.97 -8.92 19.84
CA PRO A 304 2.99 -9.22 20.86
C PRO A 304 3.74 -9.55 22.13
N ALA A 305 3.36 -8.92 23.25
CA ALA A 305 3.92 -9.25 24.56
C ALA A 305 3.87 -10.77 24.72
N ALA A 306 5.03 -11.39 24.88
CA ALA A 306 5.20 -12.83 24.85
C ALA A 306 4.28 -13.48 25.88
N ARG A 307 3.15 -14.04 25.43
CA ARG A 307 2.38 -14.97 26.25
C ARG A 307 3.24 -16.22 26.41
N PRO A 308 3.41 -16.76 27.64
CA PRO A 308 4.22 -17.95 27.86
C PRO A 308 3.51 -19.14 27.19
N HIS A 309 3.84 -19.41 25.93
CA HIS A 309 3.41 -20.60 25.24
C HIS A 309 4.09 -21.80 25.90
N GLN A 310 3.30 -22.77 26.37
CA GLN A 310 3.80 -24.09 26.76
C GLN A 310 4.51 -24.71 25.55
N LYS A 311 5.83 -24.82 25.63
CA LYS A 311 6.68 -25.38 24.57
C LYS A 311 6.54 -26.90 24.58
N LEU A 312 5.94 -27.49 23.55
CA LEU A 312 6.22 -28.89 23.22
C LEU A 312 7.63 -28.96 22.65
N HIS A 313 8.60 -29.38 23.47
CA HIS A 313 9.98 -29.57 23.07
C HIS A 313 10.11 -30.89 22.29
N SER A 314 10.59 -30.82 21.04
CA SER A 314 11.16 -31.97 20.35
C SER A 314 12.65 -31.68 20.05
N PRO A 315 13.54 -32.66 20.17
CA PRO A 315 14.99 -32.46 19.98
C PRO A 315 15.33 -32.03 18.54
N VAL A 316 14.47 -32.35 17.57
CA VAL A 316 14.59 -31.91 16.17
C VAL A 316 14.37 -30.40 16.05
N TRP A 317 13.40 -29.86 16.81
CA TRP A 317 13.12 -28.43 16.84
C TRP A 317 14.28 -27.62 17.43
N ASP A 318 14.91 -28.11 18.52
CA ASP A 318 16.02 -27.42 19.17
C ASP A 318 17.28 -27.34 18.28
N ALA A 319 17.54 -28.38 17.48
CA ALA A 319 18.62 -28.36 16.50
C ALA A 319 18.36 -27.36 15.36
N GLN A 320 17.11 -27.29 14.89
CA GLN A 320 16.68 -26.39 13.83
C GLN A 320 16.69 -24.93 14.29
N GLU A 321 16.18 -24.65 15.49
CA GLU A 321 16.19 -23.31 16.11
C GLU A 321 17.62 -22.80 16.35
N ARG A 322 18.54 -23.67 16.80
CA ARG A 322 19.96 -23.30 16.97
C ARG A 322 20.61 -22.94 15.64
N LYS A 323 20.30 -23.67 14.56
CA LYS A 323 20.77 -23.37 13.21
C LYS A 323 20.22 -22.05 12.70
N PHE A 324 18.93 -21.78 12.87
CA PHE A 324 18.30 -20.51 12.48
C PHE A 324 18.85 -19.34 13.28
N ARG A 325 19.09 -19.51 14.59
CA ARG A 325 19.70 -18.48 15.43
C ARG A 325 21.12 -18.15 14.97
N LEU A 326 21.95 -19.16 14.68
CA LEU A 326 23.30 -18.96 14.14
C LEU A 326 23.27 -18.26 12.77
N MET A 327 22.37 -18.67 11.88
CA MET A 327 22.20 -18.02 10.57
C MET A 327 21.76 -16.57 10.71
N ARG A 328 20.85 -16.27 11.64
CA ARG A 328 20.34 -14.92 11.91
C ARG A 328 21.43 -14.01 12.46
N TRP A 329 22.19 -14.46 13.47
CA TRP A 329 23.31 -13.69 14.01
C TRP A 329 24.47 -13.58 13.01
N GLY A 330 24.70 -14.60 12.18
CA GLY A 330 25.64 -14.54 11.07
C GLY A 330 25.25 -13.49 10.01
N PHE A 331 23.95 -13.41 9.65
CA PHE A 331 23.45 -12.39 8.74
C PHE A 331 23.63 -10.98 9.32
N PHE A 332 23.20 -10.74 10.56
CA PHE A 332 23.36 -9.42 11.20
C PHE A 332 24.83 -9.03 11.38
N GLY A 333 25.70 -9.99 11.73
CA GLY A 333 27.14 -9.76 11.78
C GLY A 333 27.72 -9.42 10.41
N GLY A 334 27.33 -10.14 9.35
CA GLY A 334 27.78 -9.88 7.99
C GLY A 334 27.34 -8.52 7.45
N VAL A 335 26.09 -8.12 7.70
CA VAL A 335 25.59 -6.78 7.35
C VAL A 335 26.36 -5.70 8.11
N GLY A 336 26.63 -5.90 9.40
CA GLY A 336 27.41 -4.96 10.21
C GLY A 336 28.83 -4.75 9.66
N VAL A 337 29.52 -5.85 9.31
CA VAL A 337 30.87 -5.77 8.69
C VAL A 337 30.82 -5.09 7.34
N PHE A 338 29.82 -5.37 6.50
CA PHE A 338 29.66 -4.74 5.20
C PHE A 338 29.44 -3.23 5.32
N VAL A 339 28.56 -2.80 6.23
CA VAL A 339 28.29 -1.37 6.48
C VAL A 339 29.54 -0.68 7.03
N ALA A 340 30.23 -1.28 8.01
CA ALA A 340 31.47 -0.73 8.55
C ALA A 340 32.57 -0.61 7.48
N SER A 341 32.71 -1.63 6.64
CA SER A 341 33.66 -1.62 5.51
C SER A 341 33.30 -0.54 4.49
N TYR A 342 32.02 -0.42 4.14
CA TYR A 342 31.55 0.61 3.23
C TYR A 342 31.84 2.02 3.78
N LEU A 343 31.54 2.28 5.06
CA LEU A 343 31.83 3.57 5.70
C LEU A 343 33.33 3.89 5.77
N TYR A 344 34.17 2.87 5.98
CA TYR A 344 35.63 3.01 6.00
C TYR A 344 36.17 3.31 4.59
N PHE A 345 35.78 2.53 3.58
CA PHE A 345 36.28 2.67 2.21
C PHE A 345 35.66 3.84 1.43
N SER A 346 34.46 4.28 1.78
CA SER A 346 33.82 5.43 1.14
C SER A 346 34.38 6.78 1.60
N GLY A 347 35.37 6.79 2.51
CA GLY A 347 36.01 8.01 3.01
C GLY A 347 35.12 8.88 3.91
N LEU A 348 33.88 8.45 4.21
CA LEU A 348 32.92 9.20 5.01
C LEU A 348 33.41 9.42 6.45
N VAL A 349 34.12 8.44 7.00
CA VAL A 349 34.74 8.54 8.33
C VAL A 349 35.91 9.54 8.33
N GLY A 350 36.71 9.58 7.26
CA GLY A 350 37.82 10.52 7.12
C GLY A 350 37.35 11.98 7.00
N VAL A 351 36.32 12.22 6.18
CA VAL A 351 35.71 13.56 6.02
C VAL A 351 35.10 14.05 7.34
N TYR A 352 34.45 13.18 8.11
CA TYR A 352 33.85 13.55 9.39
C TYR A 352 34.90 13.89 10.46
N ILE A 353 35.95 13.07 10.59
CA ILE A 353 37.03 13.31 11.55
C ILE A 353 37.81 14.59 11.19
N GLN A 354 38.09 14.82 9.91
CA GLN A 354 38.77 16.03 9.45
C GLN A 354 37.90 17.27 9.68
N SER A 355 36.59 17.20 9.46
CA SER A 355 35.68 18.30 9.75
C SER A 355 35.60 18.62 11.25
N MET A 356 35.58 17.60 12.12
CA MET A 356 35.63 17.78 13.58
C MET A 356 36.95 18.42 14.03
N GLN A 357 38.08 18.01 13.45
CA GLN A 357 39.39 18.62 13.77
C GLN A 357 39.48 20.07 13.33
N ILE A 358 38.91 20.42 12.17
CA ILE A 358 38.85 21.81 11.70
C ILE A 358 37.95 22.65 12.60
N VAL A 359 36.80 22.12 13.02
CA VAL A 359 35.90 22.81 13.95
C VAL A 359 36.55 23.00 15.32
N GLN A 360 37.22 21.97 15.85
CA GLN A 360 37.92 22.07 17.13
C GLN A 360 39.07 23.08 17.07
N ALA A 361 39.89 23.04 16.01
CA ALA A 361 40.96 24.02 15.82
C ALA A 361 40.43 25.46 15.66
N ALA A 362 39.25 25.63 15.08
CA ALA A 362 38.58 26.93 14.99
C ALA A 362 38.05 27.41 16.35
N ILE A 363 37.56 26.50 17.20
CA ILE A 363 37.14 26.82 18.57
C ILE A 363 38.36 27.19 19.42
N ASP A 364 39.42 26.39 19.39
CA ASP A 364 40.64 26.65 20.16
C ASP A 364 41.31 27.97 19.73
N ALA A 365 41.26 28.31 18.42
CA ALA A 365 41.75 29.59 17.92
C ALA A 365 40.88 30.78 18.35
N ALA A 366 39.56 30.61 18.42
CA ALA A 366 38.64 31.64 18.90
C ALA A 366 38.75 31.86 20.42
N GLU A 367 38.98 30.79 21.18
CA GLU A 367 39.23 30.86 22.63
C GLU A 367 40.56 31.56 22.90
N LYS A 368 41.58 31.29 22.08
CA LYS A 368 42.87 31.98 22.20
C LYS A 368 42.80 33.46 21.82
N SER A 369 42.05 33.83 20.78
CA SER A 369 41.85 35.24 20.44
C SER A 369 41.04 35.98 21.50
N ALA A 370 40.05 35.31 22.11
CA ALA A 370 39.29 35.90 23.21
C ALA A 370 40.15 36.12 24.47
N ALA A 371 41.09 35.20 24.75
CA ALA A 371 42.05 35.38 25.84
C ALA A 371 43.07 36.49 25.57
N GLU A 372 43.52 36.64 24.32
CA GLU A 372 44.40 37.75 23.90
C GLU A 372 43.66 39.10 23.95
N GLU A 373 42.36 39.15 23.62
CA GLU A 373 41.51 40.35 23.78
C GLU A 373 41.24 40.69 25.27
N GLU A 374 41.07 39.69 26.15
CA GLU A 374 40.95 39.92 27.60
C GLU A 374 42.27 40.42 28.22
N GLU A 375 43.43 39.94 27.77
CA GLU A 375 44.74 40.44 28.22
C GLU A 375 45.01 41.89 27.75
N GLU A 376 44.60 42.26 26.53
CA GLU A 376 44.69 43.65 26.05
C GLU A 376 43.73 44.59 26.79
N GLU A 377 42.52 44.14 27.15
CA GLU A 377 41.60 44.93 27.99
C GLU A 377 42.10 45.11 29.43
N GLU A 378 42.81 44.13 30.00
CA GLU A 378 43.47 44.26 31.32
C GLU A 378 44.67 45.22 31.30
N GLU A 379 45.49 45.22 30.23
CA GLU A 379 46.59 46.19 30.06
C GLU A 379 46.06 47.63 29.86
N ASP A 380 44.98 47.82 29.09
CA ASP A 380 44.33 49.12 28.91
C ASP A 380 43.67 49.64 30.22
N GLU A 381 43.18 48.74 31.10
CA GLU A 381 42.68 49.12 32.42
C GLU A 381 43.82 49.49 33.40
N GLU A 382 44.97 48.81 33.36
CA GLU A 382 46.13 49.17 34.19
C GLU A 382 46.73 50.53 33.80
N ASP A 383 46.86 50.82 32.50
CA ASP A 383 47.34 52.11 32.00
C ASP A 383 46.37 53.26 32.38
N ALA A 384 45.05 53.01 32.35
CA ALA A 384 44.05 53.98 32.77
C ALA A 384 44.08 54.28 34.29
N VAL A 385 44.53 53.32 35.11
CA VAL A 385 44.70 53.50 36.56
C VAL A 385 46.00 54.26 36.87
N GLU A 386 47.10 54.00 36.15
CA GLU A 386 48.34 54.79 36.29
C GLU A 386 48.14 56.26 35.88
N ASP A 387 47.39 56.51 34.80
CA ASP A 387 47.05 57.88 34.39
C ASP A 387 46.13 58.58 35.42
N ALA A 388 45.18 57.87 36.03
CA ALA A 388 44.34 58.42 37.09
C ALA A 388 45.12 58.70 38.39
N GLU A 389 46.11 57.87 38.72
CA GLU A 389 46.97 58.07 39.89
C GLU A 389 47.93 59.26 39.68
N ASN A 390 48.47 59.44 38.47
CA ASN A 390 49.27 60.62 38.12
C ASN A 390 48.45 61.92 38.16
N VAL A 391 47.18 61.90 37.73
CA VAL A 391 46.29 63.08 37.84
C VAL A 391 45.98 63.41 39.30
N LEU A 392 45.79 62.42 40.17
CA LEU A 392 45.60 62.64 41.61
C LEU A 392 46.86 63.22 42.29
N ILE A 393 48.05 62.79 41.86
CA ILE A 393 49.33 63.32 42.37
C ILE A 393 49.54 64.78 41.92
N GLU A 394 49.16 65.14 40.68
CA GLU A 394 49.18 66.54 40.22
C GLU A 394 48.16 67.41 40.97
N GLU A 395 46.95 66.90 41.24
CA GLU A 395 45.93 67.62 42.03
C GLU A 395 46.36 67.80 43.51
N GLU A 396 47.08 66.83 44.09
CA GLU A 396 47.61 66.91 45.46
C GLU A 396 48.83 67.86 45.55
N LEU A 397 49.64 67.96 44.48
CA LEU A 397 50.73 68.95 44.36
C LEU A 397 50.21 70.39 44.16
N GLU A 398 49.12 70.57 43.42
CA GLU A 398 48.44 71.88 43.31
C GLU A 398 47.78 72.28 44.65
N ALA A 399 47.25 71.32 45.42
CA ALA A 399 46.68 71.58 46.75
C ALA A 399 47.73 71.87 47.84
N GLU A 400 48.95 71.34 47.75
CA GLU A 400 50.07 71.73 48.64
C GLU A 400 50.62 73.13 48.29
N MET A 401 50.61 73.54 47.01
CA MET A 401 51.02 74.88 46.58
C MET A 401 50.07 76.01 47.00
N ASP A 402 48.78 75.74 47.21
CA ASP A 402 47.82 76.70 47.74
C ASP A 402 47.81 76.80 49.30
N SER A 403 48.71 76.08 49.97
CA SER A 403 48.91 76.15 51.43
C SER A 403 50.18 76.91 51.88
N GLU A 404 51.01 77.34 50.93
CA GLU A 404 52.13 78.26 51.13
C GLU A 404 52.09 79.43 50.10
N VAL A 405 51.17 80.38 50.33
CA VAL A 405 51.31 81.88 50.21
C VAL A 405 50.01 82.58 49.83
#